data_AF-A0A7S2QZ33-F1
#
_entry.id   AF-A0A7S2QZ33-F1
#
_cell.length_a   1.000
_cell.length_b   1.000
_cell.length_c   1.000
_cell.angle_alpha   90.00
_cell.angle_beta   90.00
_cell.angle_gamma   90.00
#
_symmetry.space_group_name_H-M   'P 1'
#
loop_
_entity.id
_entity.type
_entity.pdbx_description
1 polymer ?
#
loop_
_entity_poly.entity_id
_entity_poly.type
_entity_poly.pdbx_seq_one_letter_code
_entity_poly.pdbx_strand_id
1 'polypeptide(L)'
;WNENILESLDFVMDEARKRGLRVILVLADNWYSVGGVDQYVEMSPTASKHQDFYTDQNSRRLFMNMINTITNRRNSINGRRYGDDPTIMAYNLVNEARCQGCQPQII
;
A
#
# COMPACT_ATOMS: atom_id res chain seq x y z
N TRP A 1 -10.25 3.50 7.85
CA TRP A 1 -8.84 3.34 8.26
C TRP A 1 -8.77 3.27 9.78
N ASN A 2 -7.83 2.52 10.35
CA ASN A 2 -7.61 2.50 11.80
C ASN A 2 -6.54 3.53 12.14
N GLU A 3 -6.93 4.59 12.85
CA GLU A 3 -6.06 5.75 13.00
C GLU A 3 -4.90 5.52 13.98
N ASN A 4 -5.10 4.70 15.01
CA ASN A 4 -4.03 4.30 15.92
C ASN A 4 -2.89 3.55 15.20
N ILE A 5 -3.22 2.74 14.18
CA ILE A 5 -2.23 2.04 13.35
C ILE A 5 -1.47 3.05 12.48
N LEU A 6 -2.16 4.03 11.90
CA LEU A 6 -1.52 5.03 11.05
C LEU A 6 -0.65 6.01 11.86
N GLU A 7 -1.03 6.36 13.09
CA GLU A 7 -0.19 7.10 14.02
C GLU A 7 1.07 6.32 14.43
N SER A 8 0.97 4.99 14.54
CA SER A 8 2.13 4.14 14.77
C SER A 8 3.10 4.17 13.59
N LEU A 9 2.59 4.22 12.35
CA LEU A 9 3.42 4.44 11.17
C LEU A 9 4.05 5.84 11.17
N ASP A 10 3.31 6.87 11.59
CA ASP A 10 3.83 8.23 11.73
C ASP A 10 5.03 8.28 12.67
N PHE A 11 4.97 7.54 13.79
CA PHE A 11 6.09 7.40 14.72
C PHE A 11 7.31 6.76 14.06
N VAL A 12 7.14 5.65 13.34
CA VAL A 12 8.26 4.99 12.62
C VAL A 12 8.93 5.95 11.64
N MET A 13 8.12 6.67 10.86
CA MET A 13 8.63 7.63 9.89
C MET A 13 9.37 8.81 10.56
N ASP A 14 8.84 9.34 11.67
CA ASP A 14 9.50 10.43 12.39
C ASP A 14 10.81 9.98 13.07
N GLU A 15 10.86 8.76 13.60
CA GLU A 15 12.08 8.19 14.19
C GLU A 15 13.15 7.87 13.14
N ALA A 16 12.75 7.37 11.96
CA ALA A 16 13.66 7.17 10.82
C ALA A 16 14.28 8.51 10.38
N ARG A 17 13.45 9.56 10.26
CA ARG A 17 13.88 10.92 9.93
C ARG A 17 14.93 11.45 10.92
N LYS A 18 14.67 11.32 12.23
CA LYS A 18 15.61 11.76 13.29
C LYS A 18 16.97 11.08 13.20
N ARG A 19 17.05 9.89 12.61
CA ARG A 19 18.28 9.09 12.45
C ARG A 19 18.89 9.18 11.05
N GLY A 20 18.31 9.98 10.16
CA GLY A 20 18.78 10.08 8.77
C GLY A 20 18.60 8.79 7.96
N LEU A 21 17.72 7.89 8.39
CA LEU A 21 17.38 6.68 7.65
C LEU A 21 16.35 7.01 6.57
N ARG A 22 16.37 6.25 5.48
CA ARG A 22 15.30 6.28 4.47
C ARG A 22 14.57 4.95 4.42
N VAL A 23 13.29 4.99 4.09
CA VAL A 23 12.38 3.85 4.13
C VAL A 23 11.80 3.60 2.75
N ILE A 24 11.79 2.34 2.32
CA ILE A 24 10.95 1.89 1.21
C ILE A 24 9.65 1.38 1.83
N LEU A 25 8.54 2.04 1.53
CA LEU A 25 7.23 1.67 2.07
C LEU A 25 6.54 0.71 1.11
N VAL A 26 6.29 -0.52 1.57
CA VAL A 26 5.59 -1.55 0.80
C VAL A 26 4.09 -1.46 1.08
N LEU A 27 3.29 -1.32 0.02
CA LEU A 27 1.90 -0.88 0.12
C LEU A 27 0.89 -2.04 0.16
N ALA A 28 1.24 -3.20 -0.41
CA ALA A 28 0.48 -4.44 -0.30
C ALA A 28 1.43 -5.64 -0.34
N ASP A 29 0.88 -6.83 -0.10
CA ASP A 29 1.61 -8.09 -0.12
C ASP A 29 0.89 -9.12 -0.99
N ASN A 30 1.63 -9.99 -1.69
CA ASN A 30 1.08 -11.00 -2.58
C ASN A 30 0.57 -12.27 -1.87
N TRP A 31 1.05 -12.60 -0.66
CA TRP A 31 0.96 -13.98 -0.15
C TRP A 31 -0.14 -14.25 0.87
N TYR A 32 -0.63 -13.23 1.55
CA TYR A 32 -1.55 -13.42 2.68
C TYR A 32 -3.01 -13.38 2.24
N SER A 33 -3.79 -14.39 2.65
CA SER A 33 -5.24 -14.43 2.44
C SER A 33 -6.02 -13.50 3.37
N VAL A 34 -5.40 -13.05 4.47
CA VAL A 34 -5.92 -12.01 5.35
C VAL A 34 -5.02 -10.78 5.20
N GLY A 35 -5.54 -9.74 4.54
CA GLY A 35 -4.74 -8.62 4.05
C GLY A 35 -4.25 -8.82 2.62
N GLY A 36 -3.11 -8.21 2.29
CA GLY A 36 -2.51 -8.35 0.96
C GLY A 36 -3.42 -7.95 -0.21
N VAL A 37 -3.13 -8.48 -1.39
CA VAL A 37 -3.94 -8.26 -2.61
C VAL A 37 -5.30 -8.97 -2.55
N ASP A 38 -5.40 -10.10 -1.86
CA ASP A 38 -6.63 -10.89 -1.75
C ASP A 38 -7.72 -10.16 -0.95
N GLN A 39 -7.36 -9.31 0.01
CA GLN A 39 -8.33 -8.45 0.70
C GLN A 39 -9.05 -7.51 -0.27
N TYR A 40 -8.37 -6.99 -1.30
CA TYR A 40 -8.97 -6.12 -2.31
C TYR A 40 -9.84 -6.90 -3.29
N VAL A 41 -9.53 -8.18 -3.52
CA VAL A 41 -10.38 -9.10 -4.29
C VAL A 41 -11.66 -9.39 -3.52
N GLU A 42 -11.56 -9.75 -2.24
CA GLU A 42 -12.71 -10.04 -1.38
C GLU A 42 -13.66 -8.84 -1.22
N MET A 43 -13.09 -7.64 -1.10
CA MET A 43 -13.89 -6.40 -0.99
C MET A 43 -14.51 -5.95 -2.32
N SER A 44 -14.10 -6.52 -3.45
CA SER A 44 -14.66 -6.17 -4.75
C SER A 44 -15.95 -6.96 -5.01
N PRO A 45 -17.02 -6.31 -5.49
CA PRO A 45 -18.25 -7.01 -5.85
C PRO A 45 -18.12 -7.85 -7.13
N THR A 46 -17.04 -7.70 -7.89
CA THR A 46 -16.85 -8.29 -9.23
C THR A 46 -15.60 -9.16 -9.36
N ALA A 47 -14.72 -9.16 -8.36
CA ALA A 47 -13.53 -10.00 -8.34
C ALA A 47 -13.79 -11.29 -7.56
N SER A 48 -13.08 -12.37 -7.89
CA SER A 48 -13.23 -13.66 -7.21
C SER A 48 -11.95 -14.46 -7.07
N LYS A 49 -10.89 -14.10 -7.81
CA LYS A 49 -9.60 -14.79 -7.82
C LYS A 49 -8.48 -13.81 -7.52
N HIS A 50 -7.39 -14.31 -6.97
CA HIS A 50 -6.16 -13.55 -6.69
C HIS A 50 -5.71 -12.67 -7.87
N GLN A 51 -5.71 -13.24 -9.08
CA GLN A 51 -5.32 -12.57 -10.32
C GLN A 51 -6.22 -11.38 -10.68
N ASP A 52 -7.46 -11.39 -10.22
CA ASP A 52 -8.42 -10.32 -10.51
C ASP A 52 -8.00 -9.01 -9.83
N PHE A 53 -7.12 -9.03 -8.82
CA PHE A 53 -6.50 -7.81 -8.29
C PHE A 53 -5.89 -6.93 -9.39
N TYR A 54 -5.27 -7.54 -10.40
CA TYR A 54 -4.55 -6.85 -11.47
C TYR A 54 -5.47 -6.36 -12.60
N THR A 55 -6.68 -6.91 -12.73
CA THR A 55 -7.57 -6.68 -13.89
C THR A 55 -8.93 -6.08 -13.51
N ASP A 56 -9.48 -6.45 -12.35
CA ASP A 56 -10.77 -5.97 -11.86
C ASP A 56 -10.70 -4.48 -11.49
N GLN A 57 -11.64 -3.71 -12.04
CA GLN A 57 -11.66 -2.27 -11.86
C GLN A 57 -11.98 -1.87 -10.42
N ASN A 58 -12.79 -2.64 -9.70
CA ASN A 58 -13.15 -2.34 -8.31
C ASN A 58 -11.98 -2.61 -7.37
N SER A 59 -11.30 -3.76 -7.49
CA SER A 59 -10.10 -4.07 -6.71
C SER A 59 -9.00 -3.02 -6.94
N ARG A 60 -8.71 -2.67 -8.20
CA ARG A 60 -7.72 -1.61 -8.52
C ARG A 60 -8.11 -0.25 -7.96
N ARG A 61 -9.40 0.11 -8.00
CA ARG A 61 -9.90 1.37 -7.43
C ARG A 61 -9.72 1.40 -5.91
N LEU A 62 -9.99 0.31 -5.21
CA LEU A 62 -9.78 0.21 -3.76
C LEU A 62 -8.29 0.37 -3.41
N PHE A 63 -7.40 -0.29 -4.15
CA PHE A 63 -5.95 -0.14 -3.97
C PHE A 63 -5.48 1.30 -4.25
N MET A 64 -5.96 1.93 -5.32
CA MET A 64 -5.66 3.34 -5.61
C MET A 64 -6.17 4.29 -4.52
N ASN A 65 -7.33 4.03 -3.91
CA ASN A 65 -7.82 4.80 -2.76
C ASN A 65 -6.91 4.65 -1.54
N MET A 66 -6.35 3.46 -1.31
CA MET A 66 -5.36 3.23 -0.26
C MET A 66 -4.09 4.03 -0.53
N ILE A 67 -3.53 3.95 -1.74
CA ILE A 67 -2.37 4.74 -2.16
C ILE A 67 -2.64 6.22 -1.90
N ASN A 68 -3.77 6.73 -2.39
CA ASN A 68 -4.15 8.14 -2.24
C ASN A 68 -4.28 8.54 -0.76
N THR A 69 -4.78 7.65 0.09
CA THR A 69 -4.86 7.87 1.54
C THR A 69 -3.45 8.00 2.15
N ILE A 70 -2.57 7.03 1.88
CA ILE A 70 -1.21 7.00 2.45
C ILE A 70 -0.39 8.19 1.94
N THR A 71 -0.36 8.46 0.63
CA THR A 71 0.47 9.52 0.07
C THR A 71 0.01 10.92 0.48
N ASN A 72 -1.28 11.11 0.77
CA ASN A 72 -1.81 12.39 1.26
C ASN A 72 -1.86 12.52 2.78
N ARG A 73 -1.57 11.44 3.52
CA ARG A 73 -1.48 11.50 4.98
C ARG A 73 -0.45 12.55 5.39
N ARG A 74 -0.84 13.39 6.34
CA ARG A 74 0.09 14.24 7.09
C ARG A 74 0.48 13.51 8.35
N ASN A 75 1.78 13.31 8.55
CA ASN A 75 2.33 12.72 9.75
C ASN A 75 1.87 13.52 10.97
N SER A 76 1.21 12.89 11.94
CA SER A 76 0.64 13.58 13.11
C SER A 76 1.70 14.18 14.05
N ILE A 77 2.95 13.72 13.97
CA ILE A 77 4.05 14.13 14.84
C ILE A 77 4.81 15.32 14.26
N ASN A 78 5.12 15.30 12.96
CA ASN A 78 5.97 16.32 12.33
C ASN A 78 5.28 17.15 11.22
N GLY A 79 4.02 16.84 10.90
CA GLY A 79 3.19 17.59 9.95
C GLY A 79 3.53 17.40 8.47
N ARG A 80 4.57 16.63 8.14
CA ARG A 80 4.97 16.37 6.74
C ARG A 80 3.94 15.48 6.06
N ARG A 81 3.58 15.84 4.84
CA ARG A 81 2.78 14.97 3.97
C ARG A 81 3.69 13.86 3.45
N TYR A 82 3.25 12.61 3.53
CA TYR A 82 4.05 11.44 3.14
C TYR A 82 4.53 11.52 1.69
N GLY A 83 3.69 12.01 0.77
CA GLY A 83 4.07 12.23 -0.63
C GLY A 83 5.21 13.23 -0.84
N ASP A 84 5.51 14.06 0.16
CA ASP A 84 6.55 15.10 0.10
C ASP A 84 7.68 14.85 1.13
N ASP A 85 7.64 13.75 1.88
CA ASP A 85 8.60 13.45 2.95
C ASP A 85 9.82 12.69 2.39
N PRO A 86 11.03 13.30 2.38
CA PRO A 86 12.23 12.67 1.83
C PRO A 86 12.73 11.47 2.66
N THR A 87 12.14 11.22 3.83
CA THR A 87 12.36 10.01 4.63
C THR A 87 11.82 8.77 3.90
N ILE A 88 10.78 8.93 3.07
CA ILE A 88 10.31 7.87 2.17
C ILE A 88 11.18 7.92 0.91
N MET A 89 12.00 6.88 0.71
CA MET A 89 12.85 6.74 -0.47
C MET A 89 12.04 6.35 -1.70
N ALA A 90 11.12 5.40 -1.53
CA ALA A 90 10.30 4.86 -2.59
C ALA A 90 9.03 4.21 -2.03
N TYR A 91 8.02 4.10 -2.88
CA TYR A 91 6.84 3.28 -2.65
C TYR A 91 6.98 2.00 -3.47
N ASN A 92 6.92 0.85 -2.80
CA ASN A 92 6.84 -0.45 -3.45
C ASN A 92 5.36 -0.87 -3.49
N LEU A 93 4.82 -1.09 -4.69
CA LEU A 93 3.38 -1.30 -4.87
C LEU A 93 2.90 -2.58 -4.18
N VAL A 94 3.58 -3.70 -4.43
CA VAL A 94 3.20 -5.01 -3.90
C VAL A 94 4.47 -5.82 -3.64
N ASN A 95 4.64 -6.28 -2.42
CA ASN A 95 5.68 -7.24 -2.07
C ASN A 95 5.49 -8.52 -2.91
N GLU A 96 6.53 -8.90 -3.64
CA GLU A 96 6.55 -10.12 -4.46
C GLU A 96 5.32 -10.33 -5.35
N ALA A 97 4.86 -9.28 -6.05
CA ALA A 97 3.73 -9.40 -6.98
C ALA A 97 3.88 -10.58 -7.95
N ARG A 98 2.83 -11.40 -8.04
CA ARG A 98 2.70 -12.53 -8.97
C ARG A 98 1.29 -12.60 -9.52
N CYS A 99 1.18 -12.99 -10.80
CA CYS A 99 -0.10 -13.22 -11.47
C CYS A 99 0.02 -14.57 -12.19
N GLN A 100 -0.15 -15.66 -11.44
CA GLN A 100 -0.01 -17.00 -12.00
C GLN A 100 -1.09 -17.28 -13.04
N GLY A 101 -0.69 -17.71 -14.24
CA GLY A 101 -1.60 -17.99 -15.35
C GLY A 101 -2.12 -16.74 -16.08
N CYS A 102 -1.65 -15.55 -15.70
CA CYS A 102 -1.99 -14.31 -16.40
C CYS A 102 -1.23 -14.19 -17.72
N GLN A 103 -1.81 -13.44 -18.64
CA GLN A 103 -1.09 -13.04 -19.85
C GLN A 103 0.11 -12.15 -19.47
N PRO A 104 1.26 -12.25 -20.16
CA PRO A 104 2.48 -11.53 -19.79
C PRO A 104 2.33 -10.01 -19.62
N GLN A 105 1.34 -9.38 -20.26
CA GLN A 105 1.08 -7.95 -20.20
C GLN A 105 0.32 -7.45 -18.95
N ILE A 106 -0.06 -8.34 -18.02
CA ILE A 106 -0.92 -7.98 -16.87
C ILE A 106 -0.13 -7.45 -15.66
N ILE A 107 1.15 -7.84 -15.50
CA ILE A 107 2.05 -7.37 -14.43
C ILE A 107 3.14 -6.46 -14.99
#